data_AF-A0A966MR07-F1
#
_entry.id   AF-A0A966MR07-F1
#
_cell.length_a   1.000
_cell.length_b   1.000
_cell.length_c   1.000
_cell.angle_alpha   90.00
_cell.angle_beta   90.00
_cell.angle_gamma   90.00
#
_symmetry.space_group_name_H-M   'P 1'
#
loop_
_entity.id
_entity.type
_entity.pdbx_description
1 polymer ?
#
loop_
_entity_poly.entity_id
_entity_poly.type
_entity_poly.pdbx_seq_one_letter_code
_entity_poly.pdbx_strand_id
1 'polypeptide(L)'
;LAADAVGATKMDRPEWGAVNPANGEIYFALTNNTSANRTPLTADAANPRSYADADGKKSSGNPNGHIIRFRETGSLSTATTFSWDIFLFGAEEDMSPNVNISALTANNSFSSPDGLWFSKASGICWIQTDDGAYTDETNCMLLAAVPGQVGDGGAYTFENTLGSDSAYITTFVGGLLGATRLKRFLVAPKGSEVTGLTETADGKALLVNIQHPGENTAALGSAATFTFESQWPGNGGGLSAGYGVAGRPRSATLVITRADGKRIGEA
;
A
#
# COMPACT_ATOMS: atom_id res chain seq x y z
N LEU A 1 4.00 12.00 -23.80
CA LEU A 1 4.40 12.99 -24.82
C LEU A 1 4.29 14.44 -24.33
N ALA A 2 3.11 14.95 -23.95
CA ALA A 2 3.01 16.33 -23.44
C ALA A 2 3.71 16.53 -22.08
N ALA A 3 3.41 15.67 -21.09
CA ALA A 3 4.05 15.71 -19.77
C ALA A 3 5.59 15.51 -19.84
N ASP A 4 6.04 14.60 -20.71
CA ASP A 4 7.47 14.38 -20.96
C ASP A 4 8.14 15.64 -21.55
N ALA A 5 7.47 16.32 -22.50
CA ALA A 5 8.00 17.52 -23.14
C ALA A 5 8.15 18.70 -22.17
N VAL A 6 7.34 18.76 -21.11
CA VAL A 6 7.45 19.78 -20.05
C VAL A 6 8.30 19.32 -18.85
N GLY A 7 8.93 18.14 -18.93
CA GLY A 7 9.86 17.65 -17.92
C GLY A 7 9.22 17.15 -16.63
N ALA A 8 8.02 16.55 -16.71
CA ALA A 8 7.40 15.91 -15.54
C ALA A 8 8.30 14.82 -14.94
N THR A 9 8.35 14.74 -13.60
CA THR A 9 9.08 13.69 -12.89
C THR A 9 8.42 12.33 -13.15
N LYS A 10 9.24 11.34 -13.54
CA LYS A 10 8.77 9.95 -13.68
C LYS A 10 8.63 9.33 -12.29
N MET A 11 7.49 8.71 -12.03
CA MET A 11 7.15 8.20 -10.71
C MET A 11 7.06 6.66 -10.71
N ASP A 12 7.28 6.05 -9.54
CA ASP A 12 7.09 4.62 -9.32
C ASP A 12 5.61 4.26 -9.26
N ARG A 13 5.00 4.06 -10.44
CA ARG A 13 3.61 3.61 -10.62
C ARG A 13 2.60 4.29 -9.68
N PRO A 14 2.27 5.58 -9.91
CA PRO A 14 1.19 6.23 -9.18
C PRO A 14 -0.14 5.50 -9.37
N GLU A 15 -0.75 5.12 -8.24
CA GLU A 15 -2.10 4.53 -8.19
C GLU A 15 -3.06 5.54 -7.54
N TRP A 16 -3.73 5.20 -6.43
CA TRP A 16 -4.75 6.06 -5.85
C TRP A 16 -4.17 7.28 -5.16
N GLY A 17 -4.92 8.39 -5.27
CA GLY A 17 -4.72 9.59 -4.48
C GLY A 17 -5.84 9.80 -3.46
N ALA A 18 -5.51 10.34 -2.29
CA ALA A 18 -6.49 10.72 -1.28
C ALA A 18 -6.12 12.04 -0.59
N VAL A 19 -7.12 12.81 -0.18
CA VAL A 19 -6.93 14.09 0.52
C VAL A 19 -7.30 13.91 1.98
N ASN A 20 -6.41 14.31 2.88
CA ASN A 20 -6.71 14.38 4.30
C ASN A 20 -7.72 15.52 4.55
N PRO A 21 -8.95 15.22 5.00
CA PRO A 21 -10.00 16.22 5.14
C PRO A 21 -9.74 17.22 6.27
N ALA A 22 -8.82 16.91 7.20
CA ALA A 22 -8.52 17.77 8.34
C ALA A 22 -7.52 18.88 8.01
N ASN A 23 -6.59 18.65 7.09
CA ASN A 23 -5.50 19.60 6.80
C ASN A 23 -5.26 19.87 5.30
N GLY A 24 -5.97 19.18 4.40
CA GLY A 24 -5.87 19.36 2.95
C GLY A 24 -4.62 18.75 2.31
N GLU A 25 -3.81 17.99 3.06
CA GLU A 25 -2.65 17.30 2.48
C GLU A 25 -3.09 16.17 1.55
N ILE A 26 -2.37 16.01 0.46
CA ILE A 26 -2.69 15.09 -0.62
C ILE A 26 -1.67 13.96 -0.60
N TYR A 27 -2.15 12.73 -0.69
CA TYR A 27 -1.36 11.50 -0.61
C TYR A 27 -1.53 10.74 -1.92
N PHE A 28 -0.46 10.11 -2.41
CA PHE A 28 -0.51 9.16 -3.52
C PHE A 28 0.26 7.90 -3.17
N ALA A 29 -0.33 6.76 -3.50
CA ALA A 29 0.37 5.49 -3.48
C ALA A 29 1.24 5.36 -4.73
N LEU A 30 2.50 4.97 -4.51
CA LEU A 30 3.49 4.66 -5.53
C LEU A 30 3.82 3.18 -5.38
N THR A 31 3.02 2.33 -6.05
CA THR A 31 2.84 0.93 -5.65
C THR A 31 4.11 0.11 -5.73
N ASN A 32 4.88 0.21 -6.80
CA ASN A 32 6.21 -0.39 -6.92
C ASN A 32 6.85 0.01 -8.25
N ASN A 33 8.09 -0.39 -8.47
CA ASN A 33 8.69 -0.35 -9.80
C ASN A 33 9.79 -1.40 -9.93
N THR A 34 9.97 -1.95 -11.13
CA THR A 34 10.96 -2.99 -11.39
C THR A 34 12.33 -2.37 -11.70
N SER A 35 13.38 -3.18 -11.59
CA SER A 35 14.75 -2.81 -11.97
C SER A 35 14.94 -2.49 -13.45
N ALA A 36 13.95 -2.76 -14.31
CA ALA A 36 13.94 -2.26 -15.68
C ALA A 36 13.79 -0.73 -15.76
N ASN A 37 13.11 -0.12 -14.79
CA ASN A 37 12.86 1.33 -14.74
C ASN A 37 13.53 2.02 -13.55
N ARG A 38 13.72 1.31 -12.43
CA ARG A 38 14.27 1.84 -11.17
C ARG A 38 15.57 1.13 -10.83
N THR A 39 16.66 1.71 -11.28
CA THR A 39 18.05 1.35 -10.97
C THR A 39 18.66 2.36 -10.02
N PRO A 40 19.83 2.10 -9.41
CA PRO A 40 20.51 3.09 -8.57
C PRO A 40 20.74 4.41 -9.31
N LEU A 41 21.07 4.35 -10.60
CA LEU A 41 21.36 5.51 -11.45
C LEU A 41 20.12 6.29 -11.92
N THR A 42 18.93 5.68 -11.82
CA THR A 42 17.66 6.31 -12.22
C THR A 42 16.78 6.64 -11.02
N ALA A 43 17.16 6.23 -9.81
CA ALA A 43 16.56 6.67 -8.56
C ALA A 43 16.72 8.20 -8.37
N ASP A 44 15.73 8.81 -7.75
CA ASP A 44 15.68 10.25 -7.52
C ASP A 44 15.00 10.54 -6.17
N ALA A 45 14.95 11.81 -5.75
CA ALA A 45 14.40 12.16 -4.44
C ALA A 45 12.95 11.68 -4.26
N ALA A 46 12.11 11.73 -5.30
CA ALA A 46 10.71 11.33 -5.21
C ALA A 46 10.54 9.81 -5.28
N ASN A 47 11.54 9.08 -5.75
CA ASN A 47 11.55 7.63 -5.92
C ASN A 47 12.92 7.06 -5.51
N PRO A 48 13.21 7.02 -4.20
CA PRO A 48 14.60 7.05 -3.75
C PRO A 48 15.23 5.68 -3.57
N ARG A 49 14.47 4.58 -3.73
CA ARG A 49 14.92 3.22 -3.45
C ARG A 49 15.18 2.43 -4.73
N SER A 50 16.34 1.76 -4.76
CA SER A 50 16.67 0.72 -5.73
C SER A 50 17.50 -0.35 -5.03
N TYR A 51 16.88 -1.50 -4.74
CA TYR A 51 17.50 -2.61 -4.00
C TYR A 51 17.12 -3.97 -4.60
N ALA A 52 17.78 -5.02 -4.13
CA ALA A 52 17.39 -6.40 -4.37
C ALA A 52 16.69 -6.94 -3.12
N ASP A 53 15.54 -7.55 -3.34
CA ASP A 53 14.91 -8.47 -2.42
C ASP A 53 15.37 -9.88 -2.83
N ALA A 54 16.01 -10.58 -1.90
CA ALA A 54 16.83 -11.76 -2.19
C ALA A 54 16.28 -13.05 -1.59
N ASP A 55 15.34 -12.94 -0.66
CA ASP A 55 14.51 -13.99 -0.06
C ASP A 55 13.22 -14.15 -0.87
N GLY A 56 12.21 -14.80 -0.29
CA GLY A 56 11.32 -15.77 -0.95
C GLY A 56 10.97 -15.44 -2.41
N LYS A 57 10.15 -14.43 -2.68
CA LYS A 57 9.80 -13.99 -4.03
C LYS A 57 10.68 -12.84 -4.52
N LYS A 58 11.93 -13.23 -4.80
CA LYS A 58 13.00 -12.39 -5.37
C LYS A 58 12.53 -11.38 -6.41
N SER A 59 12.90 -10.14 -6.17
CA SER A 59 12.60 -9.01 -7.04
C SER A 59 13.67 -7.93 -6.90
N SER A 60 13.66 -6.92 -7.76
CA SER A 60 14.61 -5.81 -7.68
C SER A 60 14.06 -4.52 -8.26
N GLY A 61 14.64 -3.40 -7.84
CA GLY A 61 14.15 -2.04 -8.10
C GLY A 61 13.55 -1.46 -6.82
N ASN A 62 12.27 -1.10 -6.85
CA ASN A 62 11.50 -0.71 -5.67
C ASN A 62 10.26 -1.63 -5.55
N PRO A 63 10.44 -2.91 -5.17
CA PRO A 63 9.36 -3.89 -5.20
C PRO A 63 8.23 -3.63 -4.21
N ASN A 64 8.50 -2.93 -3.10
CA ASN A 64 7.50 -2.76 -2.05
C ASN A 64 6.81 -1.38 -2.05
N GLY A 65 7.26 -0.45 -2.89
CA GLY A 65 6.63 0.86 -3.07
C GLY A 65 6.65 1.78 -1.85
N HIS A 66 5.94 2.88 -1.96
CA HIS A 66 5.87 3.92 -0.93
C HIS A 66 4.63 4.80 -1.12
N ILE A 67 4.33 5.63 -0.12
CA ILE A 67 3.26 6.62 -0.18
C ILE A 67 3.92 7.99 -0.09
N ILE A 68 3.77 8.80 -1.13
CA ILE A 68 4.22 10.19 -1.14
C ILE A 68 3.07 11.09 -0.71
N ARG A 69 3.36 12.18 0.01
CA ARG A 69 2.35 13.20 0.31
C ARG A 69 2.88 14.62 0.10
N PHE A 70 1.99 15.54 -0.18
CA PHE A 70 2.32 16.94 -0.39
C PHE A 70 1.25 17.90 0.14
N ARG A 71 1.68 19.13 0.39
CA ARG A 71 0.87 20.26 0.81
C ARG A 71 1.09 21.40 -0.15
N GLU A 72 0.03 21.86 -0.78
CA GLU A 72 0.05 23.02 -1.67
C GLU A 72 0.37 24.30 -0.91
N THR A 73 1.09 25.21 -1.57
CA THR A 73 1.53 26.48 -0.97
C THR A 73 0.33 27.32 -0.55
N GLY A 74 0.32 27.78 0.70
CA GLY A 74 -0.79 28.54 1.27
C GLY A 74 -2.07 27.73 1.48
N SER A 75 -2.03 26.39 1.36
CA SER A 75 -3.21 25.52 1.44
C SER A 75 -4.27 25.90 0.39
N LEU A 76 -3.83 26.21 -0.83
CA LEU A 76 -4.70 26.60 -1.95
C LEU A 76 -4.59 25.60 -3.09
N SER A 77 -5.73 25.07 -3.54
CA SER A 77 -5.83 24.18 -4.72
C SER A 77 -5.52 24.86 -6.05
N THR A 78 -5.25 26.17 -6.02
CA THR A 78 -4.80 26.96 -7.17
C THR A 78 -3.30 27.23 -7.14
N ALA A 79 -2.59 26.77 -6.11
CA ALA A 79 -1.15 26.97 -6.01
C ALA A 79 -0.43 26.15 -7.09
N THR A 80 0.69 26.68 -7.57
CA THR A 80 1.55 26.01 -8.56
C THR A 80 2.81 25.40 -7.92
N THR A 81 2.90 25.46 -6.59
CA THR A 81 4.04 24.97 -5.80
C THR A 81 3.53 24.25 -4.56
N PHE A 82 4.29 23.25 -4.09
CA PHE A 82 3.96 22.46 -2.92
C PHE A 82 5.23 22.06 -2.15
N SER A 83 5.06 21.73 -0.86
CA SER A 83 6.05 21.01 -0.07
C SER A 83 5.65 19.54 -0.01
N TRP A 84 6.60 18.61 0.01
CA TRP A 84 6.34 17.17 -0.01
C TRP A 84 7.33 16.39 0.84
N ASP A 85 6.92 15.20 1.26
CA ASP A 85 7.76 14.16 1.84
C ASP A 85 7.20 12.77 1.49
N ILE A 86 7.97 11.71 1.76
CA ILE A 86 7.48 10.34 1.64
C ILE A 86 6.91 9.92 3.00
N PHE A 87 5.60 9.76 3.05
CA PHE A 87 4.84 9.45 4.27
C PHE A 87 5.19 8.09 4.86
N LEU A 88 5.24 7.04 4.02
CA LEU A 88 5.55 5.67 4.42
C LEU A 88 6.26 4.94 3.29
N PHE A 89 7.15 4.02 3.63
CA PHE A 89 7.80 3.09 2.72
C PHE A 89 7.31 1.68 3.03
N GLY A 90 6.79 0.98 2.03
CA GLY A 90 6.52 -0.46 2.16
C GLY A 90 7.83 -1.22 2.24
N ALA A 91 7.90 -2.25 3.08
CA ALA A 91 9.03 -3.13 3.25
C ALA A 91 8.63 -4.34 4.09
N GLU A 92 9.38 -5.42 3.95
CA GLU A 92 9.42 -6.50 4.92
C GLU A 92 10.07 -5.99 6.22
N GLU A 93 9.66 -6.54 7.36
CA GLU A 93 10.12 -6.04 8.66
C GLU A 93 11.60 -6.32 8.97
N ASP A 94 12.16 -7.38 8.39
CA ASP A 94 13.52 -7.86 8.62
C ASP A 94 14.54 -7.34 7.60
N MET A 95 14.06 -6.62 6.58
CA MET A 95 14.92 -5.89 5.65
C MET A 95 15.79 -4.87 6.37
N SER A 96 16.96 -4.60 5.76
CA SER A 96 17.93 -3.67 6.33
C SER A 96 17.32 -2.29 6.63
N PRO A 97 17.85 -1.53 7.60
CA PRO A 97 17.39 -0.17 7.89
C PRO A 97 17.46 0.81 6.72
N ASN A 98 18.23 0.50 5.66
CA ASN A 98 18.29 1.30 4.43
C ASN A 98 17.12 0.99 3.46
N VAL A 99 16.37 -0.08 3.70
CA VAL A 99 15.15 -0.43 2.96
C VAL A 99 13.90 -0.20 3.82
N ASN A 100 13.89 -0.72 5.06
CA ASN A 100 12.80 -0.57 6.01
C ASN A 100 12.89 0.78 6.77
N ILE A 101 12.80 1.89 6.03
CA ILE A 101 12.91 3.25 6.57
C ILE A 101 11.79 3.58 7.56
N SER A 102 10.61 3.01 7.34
CA SER A 102 9.44 3.23 8.20
C SER A 102 9.48 2.45 9.52
N ALA A 103 10.57 1.71 9.77
CA ALA A 103 10.73 0.86 10.95
C ALA A 103 9.53 -0.07 11.17
N LEU A 104 9.07 -0.68 10.08
CA LEU A 104 7.98 -1.62 10.07
C LEU A 104 8.35 -2.87 10.87
N THR A 105 7.34 -3.47 11.47
CA THR A 105 7.42 -4.71 12.26
C THR A 105 6.45 -5.72 11.67
N ALA A 106 6.53 -6.98 12.07
CA ALA A 106 5.57 -8.00 11.66
C ALA A 106 4.07 -7.62 11.84
N ASN A 107 3.76 -6.66 12.73
CA ASN A 107 2.40 -6.16 12.96
C ASN A 107 1.88 -5.17 11.90
N ASN A 108 2.78 -4.57 11.12
CA ASN A 108 2.44 -3.47 10.21
C ASN A 108 3.32 -3.37 8.97
N SER A 109 4.20 -4.34 8.72
CA SER A 109 4.88 -4.54 7.43
C SER A 109 3.85 -4.72 6.31
N PHE A 110 4.16 -4.15 5.15
CA PHE A 110 3.32 -4.17 3.98
C PHE A 110 4.16 -3.89 2.73
N SER A 111 3.59 -4.23 1.59
CA SER A 111 4.17 -4.03 0.27
C SER A 111 3.07 -3.55 -0.68
N SER A 112 3.48 -2.90 -1.78
CA SER A 112 2.62 -2.46 -2.86
C SER A 112 1.35 -1.74 -2.40
N PRO A 113 1.49 -0.59 -1.70
CA PRO A 113 0.33 0.25 -1.39
C PRO A 113 -0.33 0.68 -2.71
N ASP A 114 -1.65 0.60 -2.75
CA ASP A 114 -2.45 0.96 -3.92
C ASP A 114 -3.57 1.90 -3.47
N GLY A 115 -4.70 1.34 -3.01
CA GLY A 115 -5.87 2.13 -2.67
C GLY A 115 -5.66 2.98 -1.41
N LEU A 116 -6.00 4.27 -1.48
CA LEU A 116 -5.98 5.19 -0.33
C LEU A 116 -7.36 5.77 -0.04
N TRP A 117 -7.73 5.85 1.24
CA TRP A 117 -8.98 6.50 1.65
C TRP A 117 -8.85 7.17 3.02
N PHE A 118 -9.27 8.43 3.11
CA PHE A 118 -9.36 9.13 4.39
C PHE A 118 -10.77 9.03 4.98
N SER A 119 -10.83 8.49 6.20
CA SER A 119 -12.04 8.56 7.02
C SER A 119 -12.31 10.00 7.43
N LYS A 120 -13.47 10.54 7.07
CA LYS A 120 -13.96 11.82 7.60
C LYS A 120 -14.37 11.69 9.05
N ALA A 121 -14.82 10.50 9.47
CA ALA A 121 -15.28 10.24 10.82
C ALA A 121 -14.14 10.15 11.85
N SER A 122 -12.97 9.63 11.46
CA SER A 122 -11.85 9.35 12.38
C SER A 122 -10.53 10.04 12.01
N GLY A 123 -10.38 10.52 10.78
CA GLY A 123 -9.11 11.03 10.26
C GLY A 123 -8.07 9.95 9.91
N ILE A 124 -8.41 8.67 10.07
CA ILE A 124 -7.54 7.55 9.67
C ILE A 124 -7.37 7.56 8.15
N CYS A 125 -6.11 7.41 7.71
CA CYS A 125 -5.77 7.04 6.35
C CYS A 125 -5.77 5.51 6.25
N TRP A 126 -6.71 4.98 5.49
CA TRP A 126 -6.81 3.58 5.14
C TRP A 126 -5.95 3.30 3.92
N ILE A 127 -5.04 2.34 4.05
CA ILE A 127 -4.09 1.93 3.01
C ILE A 127 -4.45 0.51 2.61
N GLN A 128 -4.76 0.32 1.34
CA GLN A 128 -5.10 -0.95 0.72
C GLN A 128 -3.90 -1.41 -0.12
N THR A 129 -3.61 -2.70 -0.15
CA THR A 129 -2.47 -3.22 -0.92
C THR A 129 -2.95 -4.12 -2.07
N ASP A 130 -2.28 -3.99 -3.21
CA ASP A 130 -2.32 -4.92 -4.34
C ASP A 130 -0.89 -5.39 -4.60
N ASP A 131 -0.55 -6.52 -4.00
CA ASP A 131 0.84 -6.94 -3.87
C ASP A 131 1.11 -8.28 -4.52
N GLY A 132 2.22 -8.30 -5.26
CA GLY A 132 2.80 -9.51 -5.83
C GLY A 132 4.21 -9.79 -5.34
N ALA A 133 4.82 -8.97 -4.48
CA ALA A 133 6.20 -9.16 -4.02
C ALA A 133 6.28 -9.88 -2.67
N TYR A 134 5.42 -9.51 -1.72
CA TYR A 134 5.41 -9.93 -0.31
C TYR A 134 4.44 -11.10 -0.05
N THR A 135 4.02 -11.78 -1.13
CA THR A 135 3.05 -12.89 -1.11
C THR A 135 3.59 -14.19 -0.48
N ASP A 136 4.89 -14.25 -0.28
CA ASP A 136 5.63 -15.28 0.44
C ASP A 136 5.61 -15.09 1.96
N GLU A 137 5.45 -13.85 2.43
CA GLU A 137 5.32 -13.52 3.85
C GLU A 137 3.85 -13.47 4.31
N THR A 138 2.99 -12.80 3.56
CA THR A 138 1.56 -12.69 3.88
C THR A 138 0.70 -12.41 2.65
N ASN A 139 -0.59 -12.10 2.82
CA ASN A 139 -1.44 -11.66 1.71
C ASN A 139 -1.66 -10.15 1.75
N CYS A 140 -2.25 -9.60 0.69
CA CYS A 140 -2.73 -8.23 0.66
C CYS A 140 -3.58 -7.86 1.89
N MET A 141 -3.59 -6.58 2.26
CA MET A 141 -4.10 -6.14 3.55
C MET A 141 -4.71 -4.75 3.49
N LEU A 142 -5.50 -4.44 4.52
CA LEU A 142 -5.90 -3.08 4.86
C LEU A 142 -5.10 -2.64 6.08
N LEU A 143 -4.41 -1.51 5.99
CA LEU A 143 -3.77 -0.86 7.13
C LEU A 143 -4.53 0.40 7.53
N ALA A 144 -4.52 0.70 8.83
CA ALA A 144 -4.98 1.94 9.41
C ALA A 144 -3.77 2.78 9.83
N ALA A 145 -3.63 3.96 9.24
CA ALA A 145 -2.59 4.93 9.57
C ALA A 145 -3.21 6.20 10.18
N VAL A 146 -2.65 6.66 11.30
CA VAL A 146 -2.93 7.98 11.88
C VAL A 146 -1.81 8.92 11.44
N PRO A 147 -1.99 9.68 10.34
CA PRO A 147 -0.89 10.43 9.74
C PRO A 147 -0.46 11.61 10.61
N GLY A 148 0.76 12.08 10.40
CA GLY A 148 1.16 13.40 10.89
C GLY A 148 0.94 14.46 9.82
N GLN A 149 1.93 15.32 9.59
CA GLN A 149 1.85 16.41 8.61
C GLN A 149 3.11 16.49 7.76
N VAL A 150 3.02 17.00 6.54
CA VAL A 150 4.20 17.22 5.67
C VAL A 150 5.27 17.98 6.45
N GLY A 151 6.49 17.45 6.48
CA GLY A 151 7.63 18.02 7.19
C GLY A 151 7.74 17.62 8.67
N ASP A 152 6.99 16.61 9.12
CA ASP A 152 7.11 16.03 10.47
C ASP A 152 8.27 15.04 10.64
N GLY A 153 9.02 14.78 9.56
CA GLY A 153 10.26 14.01 9.58
C GLY A 153 11.47 14.84 9.15
N GLY A 154 12.30 14.32 8.24
CA GLY A 154 13.57 14.95 7.89
C GLY A 154 14.24 14.37 6.66
N ALA A 155 15.43 14.86 6.34
CA ALA A 155 16.21 14.35 5.22
C ALA A 155 16.79 12.96 5.54
N TYR A 156 16.79 12.07 4.55
CA TYR A 156 17.45 10.76 4.60
C TYR A 156 18.20 10.49 3.30
N THR A 157 19.37 9.88 3.38
CA THR A 157 20.19 9.51 2.21
C THR A 157 20.25 8.00 2.09
N PHE A 158 19.67 7.48 1.01
CA PHE A 158 19.74 6.08 0.63
C PHE A 158 21.09 5.77 0.00
N GLU A 159 21.65 4.63 0.37
CA GLU A 159 22.73 3.99 -0.37
C GLU A 159 22.12 2.89 -1.24
N ASN A 160 21.88 3.18 -2.52
CA ASN A 160 21.35 2.20 -3.46
C ASN A 160 22.49 1.44 -4.11
N THR A 161 22.44 0.11 -4.06
CA THR A 161 23.37 -0.77 -4.76
C THR A 161 22.61 -1.92 -5.40
N LEU A 162 22.78 -2.10 -6.71
CA LEU A 162 22.18 -3.21 -7.47
C LEU A 162 23.14 -3.63 -8.59
N GLY A 163 23.66 -4.86 -8.51
CA GLY A 163 24.70 -5.31 -9.41
C GLY A 163 26.00 -4.50 -9.22
N SER A 164 26.50 -3.88 -10.30
CA SER A 164 27.67 -3.00 -10.27
C SER A 164 27.34 -1.53 -10.04
N ASP A 165 26.06 -1.16 -10.08
CA ASP A 165 25.64 0.23 -9.97
C ASP A 165 25.43 0.60 -8.51
N SER A 166 25.92 1.78 -8.13
CA SER A 166 25.65 2.38 -6.82
C SER A 166 25.38 3.89 -6.94
N ALA A 167 24.47 4.40 -6.11
CA ALA A 167 24.17 5.83 -6.02
C ALA A 167 23.68 6.21 -4.63
N TYR A 168 24.01 7.44 -4.21
CA TYR A 168 23.47 8.05 -3.00
C TYR A 168 22.33 8.98 -3.36
N ILE A 169 21.14 8.73 -2.82
CA ILE A 169 19.93 9.51 -3.13
C ILE A 169 19.37 10.10 -1.85
N THR A 170 19.30 11.43 -1.78
CA THR A 170 18.69 12.13 -0.65
C THR A 170 17.24 12.46 -0.93
N THR A 171 16.36 12.20 0.03
CA THR A 171 14.94 12.55 0.01
C THR A 171 14.49 13.14 1.35
N PHE A 172 13.22 13.49 1.46
CA PHE A 172 12.54 13.83 2.72
C PHE A 172 11.59 12.71 3.12
N VAL A 173 11.78 12.18 4.33
CA VAL A 173 10.95 11.12 4.90
C VAL A 173 10.03 11.71 5.96
N GLY A 174 8.79 11.25 5.99
CA GLY A 174 7.83 11.59 7.03
C GLY A 174 8.22 10.99 8.39
N GLY A 175 7.65 11.54 9.45
CA GLY A 175 7.86 11.08 10.81
C GLY A 175 7.39 9.63 10.99
N LEU A 176 8.18 8.83 11.72
CA LEU A 176 7.86 7.43 11.98
C LEU A 176 6.54 7.30 12.74
N LEU A 177 5.64 6.47 12.22
CA LEU A 177 4.35 6.21 12.85
C LEU A 177 4.46 5.21 14.01
N GLY A 178 5.30 4.18 13.84
CA GLY A 178 5.40 3.07 14.78
C GLY A 178 4.10 2.27 14.93
N ALA A 179 4.13 1.24 15.79
CA ALA A 179 3.00 0.34 16.00
C ALA A 179 1.77 1.00 16.67
N THR A 180 1.92 2.21 17.21
CA THR A 180 0.81 2.95 17.83
C THR A 180 -0.06 3.66 16.80
N ARG A 181 0.53 4.11 15.69
CA ARG A 181 -0.15 4.92 14.65
C ARG A 181 -0.23 4.25 13.28
N LEU A 182 0.42 3.10 13.07
CA LEU A 182 0.26 2.27 11.89
C LEU A 182 0.00 0.82 12.31
N LYS A 183 -1.17 0.29 11.92
CA LYS A 183 -1.58 -1.07 12.27
C LYS A 183 -2.22 -1.77 11.08
N ARG A 184 -1.91 -3.05 10.91
CA ARG A 184 -2.68 -3.93 10.04
C ARG A 184 -4.08 -4.12 10.64
N PHE A 185 -5.11 -3.88 9.84
CA PHE A 185 -6.51 -3.97 10.26
C PHE A 185 -7.20 -5.24 9.76
N LEU A 186 -6.95 -5.64 8.51
CA LEU A 186 -7.38 -6.94 7.98
C LEU A 186 -6.35 -7.48 6.99
N VAL A 187 -6.36 -8.80 6.79
CA VAL A 187 -5.61 -9.53 5.76
C VAL A 187 -6.62 -10.17 4.81
N ALA A 188 -6.39 -10.01 3.51
CA ALA A 188 -7.21 -10.54 2.44
C ALA A 188 -7.01 -12.07 2.28
N PRO A 189 -7.96 -12.76 1.63
CA PRO A 189 -7.77 -14.12 1.16
C PRO A 189 -6.56 -14.26 0.21
N LYS A 190 -6.20 -15.52 -0.07
CA LYS A 190 -5.14 -15.82 -1.04
C LYS A 190 -5.53 -15.39 -2.45
N GLY A 191 -4.53 -14.92 -3.20
CA GLY A 191 -4.68 -14.48 -4.59
C GLY A 191 -5.70 -13.36 -4.76
N SER A 192 -5.82 -12.47 -3.77
CA SER A 192 -6.67 -11.28 -3.85
C SER A 192 -5.93 -10.03 -3.43
N GLU A 193 -6.39 -8.89 -3.92
CA GLU A 193 -6.07 -7.57 -3.39
C GLU A 193 -7.21 -7.03 -2.50
N VAL A 194 -6.87 -6.03 -1.68
CA VAL A 194 -7.86 -5.15 -1.06
C VAL A 194 -7.97 -3.91 -1.93
N THR A 195 -9.17 -3.54 -2.35
CA THR A 195 -9.35 -2.35 -3.19
C THR A 195 -10.76 -1.79 -3.14
N GLY A 196 -10.90 -0.49 -3.37
CA GLY A 196 -12.14 0.24 -3.17
C GLY A 196 -12.63 0.21 -1.71
N LEU A 197 -12.58 1.38 -1.07
CA LEU A 197 -13.07 1.58 0.28
C LEU A 197 -14.02 2.77 0.33
N THR A 198 -15.10 2.64 1.09
CA THR A 198 -15.88 3.78 1.53
C THR A 198 -16.38 3.58 2.97
N GLU A 199 -16.88 4.65 3.58
CA GLU A 199 -17.43 4.61 4.94
C GLU A 199 -18.84 5.16 4.98
N THR A 200 -19.63 4.63 5.92
CA THR A 200 -20.91 5.23 6.29
C THR A 200 -20.71 6.59 6.96
N ALA A 201 -21.67 7.50 6.80
CA ALA A 201 -21.56 8.88 7.28
C ALA A 201 -21.34 9.00 8.80
N ASP A 202 -21.83 8.03 9.59
CA ASP A 202 -21.61 7.98 11.03
C ASP A 202 -20.30 7.30 11.44
N GLY A 203 -19.54 6.78 10.46
CA GLY A 203 -18.25 6.09 10.66
C GLY A 203 -18.37 4.72 11.31
N LYS A 204 -19.57 4.11 11.37
CA LYS A 204 -19.79 2.84 12.08
C LYS A 204 -19.62 1.60 11.21
N ALA A 205 -19.63 1.77 9.90
CA ALA A 205 -19.37 0.72 8.93
C ALA A 205 -18.39 1.16 7.85
N LEU A 206 -17.40 0.31 7.57
CA LEU A 206 -16.57 0.37 6.37
C LEU A 206 -17.10 -0.61 5.33
N LEU A 207 -17.13 -0.18 4.08
CA LEU A 207 -17.37 -1.04 2.93
C LEU A 207 -16.04 -1.22 2.19
N VAL A 208 -15.52 -2.44 2.14
CA VAL A 208 -14.18 -2.76 1.64
C VAL A 208 -14.29 -3.88 0.61
N ASN A 209 -13.77 -3.72 -0.61
CA ASN A 209 -13.81 -4.83 -1.58
C ASN A 209 -12.56 -5.69 -1.50
N ILE A 210 -12.80 -6.99 -1.71
CA ILE A 210 -11.78 -7.99 -2.00
C ILE A 210 -11.93 -8.35 -3.47
N GLN A 211 -10.91 -8.08 -4.27
CA GLN A 211 -10.92 -8.35 -5.71
C GLN A 211 -10.26 -9.70 -6.00
N HIS A 212 -10.81 -10.40 -7.00
CA HIS A 212 -10.24 -11.55 -7.69
C HIS A 212 -9.63 -12.68 -6.83
N PRO A 213 -10.22 -13.07 -5.68
CA PRO A 213 -9.67 -14.13 -4.84
C PRO A 213 -9.36 -15.41 -5.63
N GLY A 214 -8.15 -15.93 -5.45
CA GLY A 214 -7.67 -17.12 -6.13
C GLY A 214 -7.22 -16.88 -7.56
N GLU A 215 -6.70 -15.69 -7.89
CA GLU A 215 -6.23 -15.33 -9.24
C GLU A 215 -5.24 -16.34 -9.85
N ASN A 216 -4.44 -17.02 -9.03
CA ASN A 216 -3.44 -18.00 -9.49
C ASN A 216 -4.05 -19.40 -9.66
N THR A 217 -5.38 -19.55 -9.57
CA THR A 217 -6.06 -20.80 -9.92
C THR A 217 -5.75 -21.16 -11.37
N ALA A 218 -5.11 -22.32 -11.57
CA ALA A 218 -4.76 -22.81 -12.89
C ALA A 218 -5.99 -22.95 -13.80
N ALA A 219 -5.82 -22.67 -15.09
CA ALA A 219 -6.88 -22.80 -16.07
C ALA A 219 -7.43 -24.24 -16.09
N LEU A 220 -8.73 -24.38 -16.35
CA LEU A 220 -9.37 -25.70 -16.41
C LEU A 220 -8.69 -26.56 -17.48
N GLY A 221 -8.19 -27.73 -17.06
CA GLY A 221 -7.49 -28.67 -17.93
C GLY A 221 -5.98 -28.45 -18.07
N SER A 222 -5.38 -27.41 -17.45
CA SER A 222 -3.92 -27.21 -17.49
C SER A 222 -3.15 -28.00 -16.42
N ALA A 223 -3.86 -28.62 -15.48
CA ALA A 223 -3.29 -29.44 -14.42
C ALA A 223 -3.99 -30.80 -14.35
N ALA A 224 -3.28 -31.83 -13.86
CA ALA A 224 -3.82 -33.19 -13.69
C ALA A 224 -5.02 -33.24 -12.72
N THR A 225 -5.12 -32.27 -11.80
CA THR A 225 -6.26 -32.10 -10.90
C THR A 225 -6.58 -30.62 -10.78
N PHE A 226 -7.85 -30.27 -11.00
CA PHE A 226 -8.31 -28.88 -10.87
C PHE A 226 -8.58 -28.55 -9.40
N THR A 227 -7.85 -27.59 -8.86
CA THR A 227 -7.98 -27.11 -7.48
C THR A 227 -7.96 -25.59 -7.48
N PHE A 228 -8.92 -24.97 -6.78
CA PHE A 228 -8.94 -23.53 -6.60
C PHE A 228 -7.88 -23.10 -5.58
N GLU A 229 -7.17 -22.00 -5.88
CA GLU A 229 -6.23 -21.38 -4.93
C GLU A 229 -6.96 -20.79 -3.71
N SER A 230 -8.12 -20.18 -3.97
CA SER A 230 -9.01 -19.63 -2.95
C SER A 230 -10.41 -20.17 -3.14
N GLN A 231 -11.12 -20.36 -2.04
CA GLN A 231 -12.56 -20.65 -2.05
C GLN A 231 -13.37 -19.51 -1.45
N TRP A 232 -12.73 -18.41 -1.03
CA TRP A 232 -13.42 -17.30 -0.39
C TRP A 232 -14.31 -16.54 -1.38
N PRO A 233 -15.53 -16.11 -0.99
CA PRO A 233 -16.24 -16.36 0.28
C PRO A 233 -17.15 -17.61 0.23
N GLY A 234 -17.03 -18.47 -0.80
CA GLY A 234 -17.91 -19.60 -1.05
C GLY A 234 -17.87 -20.69 0.03
N ASN A 235 -19.06 -21.19 0.40
CA ASN A 235 -19.33 -22.33 1.28
C ASN A 235 -18.30 -22.61 2.41
N GLY A 236 -18.10 -21.66 3.32
CA GLY A 236 -17.25 -21.89 4.50
C GLY A 236 -15.81 -21.41 4.35
N GLY A 237 -15.38 -21.00 3.16
CA GLY A 237 -14.10 -20.34 2.93
C GLY A 237 -14.05 -18.97 3.61
N GLY A 238 -13.74 -18.94 4.91
CA GLY A 238 -13.66 -17.72 5.71
C GLY A 238 -14.99 -17.16 6.22
N LEU A 239 -16.12 -17.85 6.01
CA LEU A 239 -17.45 -17.46 6.53
C LEU A 239 -18.06 -18.61 7.34
N SER A 240 -18.60 -18.32 8.52
CA SER A 240 -19.25 -19.31 9.39
C SER A 240 -20.58 -19.82 8.85
N ALA A 241 -21.25 -19.06 7.99
CA ALA A 241 -22.46 -19.46 7.26
C ALA A 241 -22.21 -19.29 5.76
N GLY A 242 -21.80 -20.37 5.10
CA GLY A 242 -21.54 -20.36 3.67
C GLY A 242 -22.77 -20.01 2.83
N TYR A 243 -22.61 -19.14 1.84
CA TYR A 243 -23.63 -18.87 0.82
C TYR A 243 -23.11 -19.26 -0.56
N GLY A 244 -23.93 -19.98 -1.35
CA GLY A 244 -23.61 -20.42 -2.70
C GLY A 244 -22.95 -21.80 -2.79
N VAL A 245 -22.64 -22.22 -4.02
CA VAL A 245 -22.02 -23.52 -4.31
C VAL A 245 -20.61 -23.56 -3.72
N ALA A 246 -20.25 -24.71 -3.16
CA ALA A 246 -18.91 -24.94 -2.63
C ALA A 246 -17.83 -24.77 -3.70
N GLY A 247 -16.73 -24.13 -3.31
CA GLY A 247 -15.47 -24.22 -4.03
C GLY A 247 -15.15 -23.11 -5.00
N ARG A 248 -16.09 -22.30 -5.52
CA ARG A 248 -15.73 -21.22 -6.47
C ARG A 248 -15.49 -19.88 -5.76
N PRO A 249 -14.30 -19.27 -5.87
CA PRO A 249 -14.04 -17.96 -5.27
C PRO A 249 -14.77 -16.85 -6.02
N ARG A 250 -15.07 -15.75 -5.32
CA ARG A 250 -15.81 -14.60 -5.86
C ARG A 250 -15.31 -13.31 -5.23
N SER A 251 -15.10 -12.26 -6.04
CA SER A 251 -14.95 -10.90 -5.50
C SER A 251 -16.19 -10.54 -4.66
N ALA A 252 -15.99 -9.82 -3.56
CA ALA A 252 -17.09 -9.37 -2.72
C ALA A 252 -16.74 -8.10 -1.93
N THR A 253 -17.78 -7.35 -1.59
CA THR A 253 -17.71 -6.21 -0.67
C THR A 253 -17.98 -6.70 0.74
N LEU A 254 -17.03 -6.48 1.64
CA LEU A 254 -17.17 -6.63 3.06
C LEU A 254 -17.90 -5.42 3.64
N VAL A 255 -18.82 -5.66 4.58
CA VAL A 255 -19.34 -4.62 5.47
C VAL A 255 -18.76 -4.88 6.86
N ILE A 256 -17.82 -4.03 7.27
CA ILE A 256 -17.09 -4.18 8.53
C ILE A 256 -17.69 -3.25 9.57
N THR A 257 -18.21 -3.81 10.65
CA THR A 257 -18.81 -3.11 11.78
C THR A 257 -18.21 -3.57 13.09
N ARG A 258 -18.24 -2.73 14.12
CA ARG A 258 -17.92 -3.17 15.49
C ARG A 258 -19.13 -3.80 16.17
N ALA A 259 -18.88 -4.83 16.98
CA ALA A 259 -19.91 -5.50 17.78
C ALA A 259 -20.57 -4.57 18.83
N ASP A 260 -19.84 -3.56 19.32
CA ASP A 260 -20.34 -2.57 20.27
C ASP A 260 -21.08 -1.39 19.60
N GLY A 261 -21.18 -1.37 18.27
CA GLY A 261 -21.84 -0.32 17.51
C GLY A 261 -21.16 1.06 17.57
N LYS A 262 -19.91 1.15 18.06
CA LYS A 262 -19.10 2.37 18.01
C LYS A 262 -18.49 2.59 16.63
N ARG A 263 -17.85 3.75 16.44
CA ARG A 263 -17.15 4.09 15.19
C ARG A 263 -15.94 3.18 14.98
N ILE A 264 -15.65 2.88 13.72
CA ILE A 264 -14.43 2.17 13.36
C ILE A 264 -13.22 3.08 13.63
N GLY A 265 -12.18 2.54 14.27
CA GLY A 265 -10.96 3.28 14.60
C GLY A 265 -10.98 4.05 15.94
N GLU A 266 -12.11 4.06 16.65
CA GLU A 266 -12.22 4.64 18.00
C GLU A 266 -11.78 3.63 19.09
N ALA A 267 -11.27 4.12 20.21
CA ALA A 267 -10.92 3.31 21.38
C ALA A 267 -12.17 2.80 22.14
#